data_AF-A0A8T2UIR6-F1
#
_entry.id   AF-A0A8T2UIR6-F1
#
_cell.length_a   1.000
_cell.length_b   1.000
_cell.length_c   1.000
_cell.angle_alpha   90.00
_cell.angle_beta   90.00
_cell.angle_gamma   90.00
#
_symmetry.space_group_name_H-M   'P 1'
#
loop_
_entity.id
_entity.type
_entity.pdbx_description
1 polymer ?
#
loop_
_entity_poly.entity_id
_entity_poly.type
_entity_poly.pdbx_seq_one_letter_code
_entity_poly.pdbx_strand_id
1 'polypeptide(L)'
;MWNSILQIDEGGGDMVATSTVDASNLVLLQDGSTISSNSNLGVHGQGFFQLKGQGDALKAQRLFVSLFYNVNIGPKAVLQAPLTDDDTKNEVGSLYCDQTTCPIEITQPPEDCNLNTSLPFTLQICRVEDVVVDGYVEGSVVHIHRARTVTINEGGLVTASGRGCQGGIGKGELSRTGASGGAGHGGQGGKGYFNGSSLLPCELGSGSGNATADQRTSGGGVIVIGSLEHALSSLRILGAVTSDGESFYSQNQSAGVGGGSVSFREWL
;
A
#
# COMPACT_ATOMS: atom_id res chain seq x y z
N MET A 1 -21.33 9.60 7.21
CA MET A 1 -20.73 10.84 7.75
C MET A 1 -20.75 11.90 6.67
N TRP A 2 -21.05 13.15 7.02
CA TRP A 2 -21.14 14.26 6.07
C TRP A 2 -20.30 15.40 6.61
N ASN A 3 -19.32 15.89 5.84
CA ASN A 3 -18.44 17.01 6.20
C ASN A 3 -17.93 16.89 7.65
N SER A 4 -17.42 15.71 8.00
CA SER A 4 -17.08 15.34 9.36
C SER A 4 -15.66 14.78 9.41
N ILE A 5 -14.93 15.08 10.48
CA ILE A 5 -13.59 14.56 10.73
C ILE A 5 -13.67 13.70 11.99
N LEU A 6 -13.26 12.43 11.87
CA LEU A 6 -13.04 11.52 12.99
C LEU A 6 -11.54 11.23 13.07
N GLN A 7 -10.93 11.65 14.17
CA GLN A 7 -9.53 11.39 14.45
C GLN A 7 -9.41 10.44 15.63
N ILE A 8 -8.66 9.36 15.45
CA ILE A 8 -8.38 8.34 16.45
C ILE A 8 -6.90 8.47 16.81
N ASP A 9 -6.63 8.88 18.04
CA ASP A 9 -5.27 9.02 18.57
C ASP A 9 -5.06 7.98 19.68
N GLU A 10 -4.17 7.02 19.44
CA GLU A 10 -3.89 5.94 20.39
C GLU A 10 -2.70 6.23 21.34
N GLY A 11 -2.11 7.42 21.29
CA GLY A 11 -0.96 7.79 22.14
C GLY A 11 0.33 7.03 21.82
N GLY A 12 1.46 7.53 22.32
CA GLY A 12 2.81 7.01 22.01
C GLY A 12 3.31 5.87 22.89
N GLY A 13 2.43 4.96 23.34
CA GLY A 13 2.85 3.82 24.16
C GLY A 13 3.47 2.70 23.31
N ASP A 14 4.41 1.93 23.87
CA ASP A 14 5.08 0.78 23.21
C ASP A 14 4.11 -0.35 22.77
N MET A 15 2.83 -0.27 23.16
CA MET A 15 1.80 -1.18 22.67
C MET A 15 1.08 -0.55 21.49
N VAL A 16 1.35 -1.07 20.28
CA VAL A 16 0.61 -0.69 19.07
C VAL A 16 -0.83 -1.19 19.22
N ALA A 17 -1.70 -0.33 19.75
CA ALA A 17 -3.12 -0.63 19.88
C ALA A 17 -3.75 -0.73 18.48
N THR A 18 -4.95 -1.29 18.43
CA THR A 18 -5.70 -1.40 17.19
C THR A 18 -7.12 -0.97 17.46
N SER A 19 -7.54 0.07 16.75
CA SER A 19 -8.91 0.55 16.80
C SER A 19 -9.74 -0.13 15.73
N THR A 20 -11.00 -0.44 16.06
CA THR A 20 -11.94 -1.03 15.11
C THR A 20 -13.18 -0.15 14.93
N VAL A 21 -13.61 -0.01 13.68
CA VAL A 21 -14.87 0.62 13.30
C VAL A 21 -15.75 -0.46 12.68
N ASP A 22 -16.77 -0.88 13.43
CA ASP A 22 -17.73 -1.88 12.98
C ASP A 22 -19.02 -1.22 12.49
N ALA A 23 -19.44 -1.56 11.28
CA ALA A 23 -20.64 -1.03 10.66
C ALA A 23 -21.57 -2.15 10.18
N SER A 24 -22.83 -2.14 10.62
CA SER A 24 -23.76 -3.25 10.31
C SER A 24 -24.21 -3.28 8.85
N ASN A 25 -24.23 -2.15 8.13
CA ASN A 25 -24.80 -2.09 6.78
C ASN A 25 -24.05 -1.15 5.84
N LEU A 26 -23.80 0.10 6.26
CA LEU A 26 -23.23 1.11 5.36
C LEU A 26 -22.18 1.95 6.10
N VAL A 27 -21.00 2.04 5.52
CA VAL A 27 -20.01 3.09 5.79
C VAL A 27 -19.99 4.02 4.59
N LEU A 28 -20.50 5.23 4.75
CA LEU A 28 -20.50 6.26 3.72
C LEU A 28 -19.80 7.50 4.25
N LEU A 29 -18.68 7.87 3.61
CA LEU A 29 -18.01 9.15 3.81
C LEU A 29 -18.36 10.02 2.61
N GLN A 30 -18.89 11.21 2.87
CA GLN A 30 -19.22 12.17 1.83
C GLN A 30 -18.91 13.62 2.20
N ASP A 31 -18.70 14.42 1.17
CA ASP A 31 -18.52 15.87 1.22
C ASP A 31 -17.34 16.27 2.12
N GLY A 32 -16.18 15.65 1.89
CA GLY A 32 -14.94 15.97 2.60
C GLY A 32 -14.79 15.25 3.93
N SER A 33 -15.51 14.14 4.12
CA SER A 33 -15.47 13.42 5.40
C SER A 33 -14.19 12.59 5.53
N THR A 34 -13.51 12.69 6.67
CA THR A 34 -12.27 11.95 6.91
C THR A 34 -12.36 11.11 8.18
N ILE A 35 -11.88 9.87 8.09
CA ILE A 35 -11.53 9.05 9.26
C ILE A 35 -10.01 8.84 9.21
N SER A 36 -9.31 9.25 10.26
CA SER A 36 -7.85 9.12 10.35
C SER A 36 -7.43 8.52 11.70
N SER A 37 -6.52 7.55 11.68
CA SER A 37 -5.86 7.01 12.88
C SER A 37 -4.35 7.15 12.80
N ASN A 38 -3.70 7.54 13.88
CA ASN A 38 -2.23 7.53 13.97
C ASN A 38 -1.63 6.13 14.24
N SER A 39 -2.47 5.11 14.37
CA SER A 39 -2.10 3.71 14.66
C SER A 39 -2.83 2.76 13.69
N ASN A 40 -3.03 1.50 14.08
CA ASN A 40 -3.74 0.51 13.28
C ASN A 40 -5.26 0.74 13.34
N LEU A 41 -5.90 0.69 12.17
CA LEU A 41 -7.35 0.84 12.03
C LEU A 41 -7.94 -0.33 11.25
N GLY A 42 -8.86 -1.05 11.88
CA GLY A 42 -9.75 -1.99 11.23
C GLY A 42 -11.10 -1.35 10.93
N VAL A 43 -11.63 -1.57 9.74
CA VAL A 43 -12.98 -1.20 9.36
C VAL A 43 -13.68 -2.45 8.86
N HIS A 44 -14.68 -2.90 9.60
CA HIS A 44 -15.44 -4.10 9.28
C HIS A 44 -16.91 -3.76 9.03
N GLY A 45 -17.54 -4.50 8.13
CA GLY A 45 -18.99 -4.41 7.98
C GLY A 45 -19.60 -5.59 7.25
N GLN A 46 -20.86 -5.47 6.83
CA GLN A 46 -21.58 -6.55 6.12
C GLN A 46 -22.26 -6.08 4.82
N GLY A 47 -22.20 -4.79 4.50
CA GLY A 47 -22.84 -4.21 3.32
C GLY A 47 -21.87 -3.39 2.50
N PHE A 48 -22.06 -2.08 2.44
CA PHE A 48 -21.32 -1.20 1.53
C PHE A 48 -20.33 -0.33 2.30
N PHE A 49 -19.10 -0.25 1.79
CA PHE A 49 -18.13 0.76 2.16
C PHE A 49 -17.93 1.70 0.98
N GLN A 50 -18.14 3.00 1.18
CA GLN A 50 -18.08 3.98 0.13
C GLN A 50 -17.42 5.29 0.59
N LEU A 51 -16.37 5.67 -0.11
CA LEU A 51 -15.87 7.04 -0.14
C LEU A 51 -16.49 7.70 -1.37
N LYS A 52 -17.36 8.70 -1.20
CA LYS A 52 -18.19 9.20 -2.30
C LYS A 52 -17.38 9.99 -3.33
N GLY A 53 -16.42 10.80 -2.89
CA GLY A 53 -15.59 11.56 -3.81
C GLY A 53 -14.59 12.49 -3.14
N GLN A 54 -14.39 13.66 -3.77
CA GLN A 54 -13.29 14.56 -3.42
C GLN A 54 -13.28 14.96 -1.94
N GLY A 55 -12.12 14.78 -1.31
CA GLY A 55 -11.90 15.11 0.10
C GLY A 55 -12.36 14.03 1.06
N ASP A 56 -13.06 12.99 0.59
CA ASP A 56 -13.39 11.85 1.43
C ASP A 56 -12.15 10.96 1.59
N ALA A 57 -11.79 10.65 2.84
CA ALA A 57 -10.59 9.90 3.11
C ALA A 57 -10.71 8.93 4.30
N LEU A 58 -10.08 7.77 4.16
CA LEU A 58 -9.84 6.83 5.24
C LEU A 58 -8.34 6.56 5.30
N LYS A 59 -7.72 6.95 6.42
CA LYS A 59 -6.27 6.97 6.58
C LYS A 59 -5.83 6.32 7.89
N ALA A 60 -4.79 5.52 7.87
CA ALA A 60 -4.22 4.95 9.09
C ALA A 60 -2.74 4.61 8.94
N GLN A 61 -2.07 4.29 10.04
CA GLN A 61 -0.71 3.75 9.97
C GLN A 61 -0.71 2.35 9.35
N ARG A 62 -1.69 1.52 9.74
CA ARG A 62 -2.10 0.33 9.01
C ARG A 62 -3.60 0.29 8.89
N LEU A 63 -4.09 -0.10 7.73
CA LEU A 63 -5.51 -0.08 7.41
C LEU A 63 -6.00 -1.43 6.91
N PHE A 64 -7.06 -1.93 7.53
CA PHE A 64 -7.67 -3.19 7.14
C PHE A 64 -9.16 -2.97 6.93
N VAL A 65 -9.63 -3.20 5.71
CA VAL A 65 -11.03 -3.10 5.33
C VAL A 65 -11.52 -4.49 5.01
N SER A 66 -12.52 -5.00 5.75
CA SER A 66 -13.00 -6.36 5.50
C SER A 66 -14.48 -6.59 5.74
N LEU A 67 -14.96 -7.73 5.22
CA LEU A 67 -16.33 -8.23 5.38
C LEU A 67 -17.43 -7.45 4.65
N PHE A 68 -17.07 -6.38 3.93
CA PHE A 68 -18.03 -5.65 3.10
C PHE A 68 -18.43 -6.45 1.86
N TYR A 69 -19.68 -6.35 1.44
CA TYR A 69 -20.12 -6.83 0.14
C TYR A 69 -19.44 -6.03 -0.98
N ASN A 70 -19.44 -4.69 -0.88
CA ASN A 70 -18.84 -3.83 -1.90
C ASN A 70 -17.98 -2.74 -1.25
N VAL A 71 -16.81 -2.50 -1.83
CA VAL A 71 -15.89 -1.42 -1.48
C VAL A 71 -15.75 -0.51 -2.70
N ASN A 72 -16.19 0.74 -2.55
CA ASN A 72 -16.12 1.75 -3.60
C ASN A 72 -15.30 2.96 -3.13
N ILE A 73 -14.17 3.19 -3.80
CA ILE A 73 -13.36 4.39 -3.64
C ILE A 73 -13.72 5.34 -4.79
N GLY A 74 -14.58 6.32 -4.50
CA GLY A 74 -15.09 7.26 -5.50
C GLY A 74 -14.03 8.25 -6.01
N PRO A 75 -14.38 9.03 -7.06
CA PRO A 75 -13.42 9.91 -7.72
C PRO A 75 -12.75 10.90 -6.77
N LYS A 76 -11.41 10.92 -6.80
CA LYS A 76 -10.57 11.76 -5.93
C LYS A 76 -10.69 11.48 -4.42
N ALA A 77 -11.38 10.43 -4.01
CA ALA A 77 -11.33 9.94 -2.64
C ALA A 77 -10.01 9.21 -2.36
N VAL A 78 -9.62 9.10 -1.09
CA VAL A 78 -8.32 8.54 -0.70
C VAL A 78 -8.47 7.45 0.36
N LEU A 79 -8.01 6.25 0.03
CA LEU A 79 -7.76 5.16 0.97
C LEU A 79 -6.24 5.00 1.13
N GLN A 80 -5.69 5.29 2.31
CA GLN A 80 -4.25 5.44 2.47
C GLN A 80 -3.70 4.78 3.73
N ALA A 81 -2.66 3.95 3.58
CA ALA A 81 -1.85 3.47 4.68
C ALA A 81 -0.46 2.97 4.20
N PRO A 82 0.66 3.44 4.78
CA PRO A 82 0.74 4.22 6.02
C PRO A 82 0.45 5.71 5.81
N LEU A 83 0.34 6.45 6.92
CA LEU A 83 0.32 7.91 6.89
C LEU A 83 1.62 8.45 6.26
N THR A 84 1.54 9.62 5.61
CA THR A 84 2.66 10.23 4.87
C THR A 84 3.58 11.09 5.73
N ASP A 85 3.32 11.22 7.02
CA ASP A 85 4.14 12.06 7.90
C ASP A 85 5.51 11.40 8.16
N ASP A 86 6.58 12.19 8.08
CA ASP A 86 7.95 11.70 7.88
C ASP A 86 8.51 10.82 9.02
N ASP A 87 7.92 10.86 10.21
CA ASP A 87 8.36 10.03 11.34
C ASP A 87 7.79 8.61 11.31
N THR A 88 6.65 8.36 10.64
CA THR A 88 5.96 7.05 10.67
C THR A 88 6.12 6.23 9.39
N LYS A 89 6.75 6.78 8.34
CA LYS A 89 7.15 6.03 7.13
C LYS A 89 8.08 4.85 7.42
N ASN A 90 8.71 4.83 8.60
CA ASN A 90 9.87 4.00 8.89
C ASN A 90 9.58 2.70 9.65
N GLU A 91 8.38 2.41 10.14
CA GLU A 91 8.20 1.22 11.02
C GLU A 91 7.64 -0.01 10.32
N VAL A 92 6.64 0.11 9.44
CA VAL A 92 5.97 -1.08 8.89
C VAL A 92 6.68 -1.65 7.67
N GLY A 93 7.20 -0.78 6.80
CA GLY A 93 8.01 -1.20 5.65
C GLY A 93 9.41 -1.66 6.04
N SER A 94 10.01 -1.09 7.11
CA SER A 94 11.41 -1.34 7.48
C SER A 94 11.70 -2.77 7.92
N LEU A 95 10.74 -3.43 8.58
CA LEU A 95 10.85 -4.81 9.07
C LEU A 95 11.28 -5.81 7.97
N TYR A 96 10.95 -5.51 6.72
CA TYR A 96 11.23 -6.37 5.58
C TYR A 96 12.26 -5.79 4.60
N CYS A 97 12.85 -4.63 4.90
CA CYS A 97 13.84 -3.98 4.03
C CYS A 97 15.19 -4.69 3.98
N ASP A 98 15.53 -5.43 5.03
CA ASP A 98 16.78 -6.17 5.15
C ASP A 98 16.60 -7.69 4.93
N GLN A 99 15.42 -8.11 4.49
CA GLN A 99 15.08 -9.52 4.25
C GLN A 99 15.18 -9.85 2.76
N THR A 100 15.93 -10.91 2.41
CA THR A 100 16.01 -11.45 1.03
C THR A 100 14.81 -12.32 0.66
N THR A 101 13.99 -12.69 1.63
CA THR A 101 12.90 -13.66 1.48
C THR A 101 11.55 -13.01 1.72
N CYS A 102 10.64 -13.20 0.78
CA CYS A 102 9.25 -12.78 0.87
C CYS A 102 8.56 -13.41 2.10
N PRO A 103 7.87 -12.62 2.94
CA PRO A 103 6.96 -13.16 3.94
C PRO A 103 5.93 -14.06 3.25
N ILE A 104 5.77 -15.28 3.76
CA ILE A 104 4.89 -16.27 3.14
C ILE A 104 3.45 -15.77 3.06
N GLU A 105 3.05 -14.89 3.97
CA GLU A 105 1.75 -14.27 4.10
C GLU A 105 1.37 -13.43 2.87
N ILE A 106 2.34 -12.89 2.12
CA ILE A 106 2.07 -12.18 0.86
C ILE A 106 1.58 -13.16 -0.22
N THR A 107 2.07 -14.40 -0.18
CA THR A 107 1.73 -15.45 -1.17
C THR A 107 0.61 -16.39 -0.70
N GLN A 108 0.52 -16.58 0.61
CA GLN A 108 -0.42 -17.44 1.32
C GLN A 108 -0.99 -16.64 2.50
N PRO A 109 -1.86 -15.66 2.22
CA PRO A 109 -2.44 -14.83 3.26
C PRO A 109 -3.37 -15.63 4.17
N PRO A 110 -3.53 -15.22 5.44
CA PRO A 110 -4.45 -15.87 6.35
C PRO A 110 -5.89 -15.74 5.87
N GLU A 111 -6.66 -16.83 5.95
CA GLU A 111 -8.05 -16.87 5.48
C GLU A 111 -9.00 -15.93 6.24
N ASP A 112 -8.71 -15.72 7.54
CA ASP A 112 -9.62 -15.06 8.46
C ASP A 112 -9.64 -13.53 8.33
N CYS A 113 -8.78 -12.94 7.48
CA CYS A 113 -8.72 -11.48 7.27
C CYS A 113 -8.57 -10.66 8.57
N ASN A 114 -8.09 -11.30 9.64
CA ASN A 114 -8.00 -10.68 10.95
C ASN A 114 -6.89 -9.63 10.98
N LEU A 115 -7.13 -8.60 11.79
CA LEU A 115 -6.14 -7.60 12.16
C LEU A 115 -4.99 -8.29 12.89
N ASN A 116 -3.89 -8.55 12.18
CA ASN A 116 -2.67 -9.07 12.78
C ASN A 116 -1.51 -8.13 12.45
N THR A 117 -1.04 -7.44 13.48
CA THR A 117 0.03 -6.43 13.41
C THR A 117 1.40 -7.03 13.10
N SER A 118 1.53 -8.36 13.16
CA SER A 118 2.71 -9.09 12.71
C SER A 118 2.74 -9.34 11.20
N LEU A 119 1.65 -9.07 10.47
CA LEU A 119 1.60 -9.20 9.01
C LEU A 119 2.36 -8.05 8.32
N PRO A 120 2.88 -8.27 7.09
CA PRO A 120 3.61 -7.24 6.35
C PRO A 120 2.73 -6.15 5.74
N PHE A 121 1.40 -6.26 5.83
CA PHE A 121 0.47 -5.39 5.12
C PHE A 121 0.34 -4.02 5.79
N THR A 122 0.42 -2.96 4.98
CA THR A 122 0.03 -1.62 5.41
C THR A 122 -1.41 -1.33 5.05
N LEU A 123 -1.89 -1.83 3.91
CA LEU A 123 -3.27 -1.70 3.47
C LEU A 123 -3.79 -3.05 3.01
N GLN A 124 -4.83 -3.55 3.66
CA GLN A 124 -5.48 -4.81 3.30
C GLN A 124 -6.97 -4.60 3.02
N ILE A 125 -7.44 -5.06 1.85
CA ILE A 125 -8.87 -5.20 1.55
C ILE A 125 -9.15 -6.71 1.46
N CYS A 126 -10.03 -7.22 2.31
CA CYS A 126 -10.17 -8.66 2.50
C CYS A 126 -11.61 -9.12 2.64
N ARG A 127 -11.95 -10.24 1.98
CA ARG A 127 -13.30 -10.84 2.01
C ARG A 127 -14.37 -9.83 1.59
N VAL A 128 -14.25 -9.41 0.34
CA VAL A 128 -15.15 -8.45 -0.32
C VAL A 128 -15.67 -9.10 -1.61
N GLU A 129 -16.92 -8.87 -2.00
CA GLU A 129 -17.36 -9.37 -3.31
C GLU A 129 -16.76 -8.49 -4.41
N ASP A 130 -17.02 -7.19 -4.37
CA ASP A 130 -16.60 -6.27 -5.43
C ASP A 130 -15.79 -5.09 -4.89
N VAL A 131 -14.62 -4.85 -5.48
CA VAL A 131 -13.78 -3.67 -5.22
C VAL A 131 -13.77 -2.80 -6.47
N VAL A 132 -14.20 -1.54 -6.32
CA VAL A 132 -14.22 -0.54 -7.39
C VAL A 132 -13.38 0.68 -6.99
N VAL A 133 -12.43 1.03 -7.84
CA VAL A 133 -11.50 2.14 -7.60
C VAL A 133 -11.65 3.18 -8.71
N ASP A 134 -12.23 4.32 -8.35
CA ASP A 134 -12.30 5.56 -9.14
C ASP A 134 -11.43 6.68 -8.55
N GLY A 135 -10.96 6.52 -7.30
CA GLY A 135 -10.05 7.42 -6.60
C GLY A 135 -8.67 6.81 -6.37
N TYR A 136 -8.09 7.08 -5.20
CA TYR A 136 -6.72 6.72 -4.86
C TYR A 136 -6.67 5.67 -3.76
N VAL A 137 -5.99 4.56 -4.01
CA VAL A 137 -5.59 3.56 -3.00
C VAL A 137 -4.08 3.61 -2.89
N GLU A 138 -3.57 4.03 -1.74
CA GLU A 138 -2.15 4.27 -1.53
C GLU A 138 -1.61 3.45 -0.36
N GLY A 139 -0.53 2.70 -0.58
CA GLY A 139 0.15 2.06 0.54
C GLY A 139 1.49 1.42 0.22
N SER A 140 2.25 1.05 1.25
CA SER A 140 3.56 0.40 1.08
C SER A 140 3.42 -1.07 0.67
N VAL A 141 2.58 -1.81 1.37
CA VAL A 141 2.23 -3.20 1.03
C VAL A 141 0.71 -3.26 0.93
N VAL A 142 0.22 -3.15 -0.30
CA VAL A 142 -1.21 -3.16 -0.64
C VAL A 142 -1.61 -4.59 -0.99
N HIS A 143 -2.57 -5.14 -0.25
CA HIS A 143 -3.03 -6.50 -0.44
C HIS A 143 -4.55 -6.55 -0.57
N ILE A 144 -5.03 -6.93 -1.75
CA ILE A 144 -6.46 -7.17 -2.01
C ILE A 144 -6.64 -8.68 -2.14
N HIS A 145 -7.26 -9.30 -1.15
CA HIS A 145 -7.41 -10.76 -1.11
C HIS A 145 -8.84 -11.18 -0.85
N ARG A 146 -9.20 -12.35 -1.37
CA ARG A 146 -10.56 -12.89 -1.27
C ARG A 146 -11.59 -11.87 -1.76
N ALA A 147 -11.22 -11.17 -2.82
CA ALA A 147 -12.11 -10.35 -3.62
C ALA A 147 -12.67 -11.21 -4.76
N ARG A 148 -13.95 -11.06 -5.12
CA ARG A 148 -14.48 -11.74 -6.31
C ARG A 148 -14.14 -10.95 -7.57
N THR A 149 -14.36 -9.64 -7.55
CA THR A 149 -13.98 -8.75 -8.65
C THR A 149 -13.22 -7.54 -8.17
N VAL A 150 -12.25 -7.11 -8.97
CA VAL A 150 -11.50 -5.87 -8.75
C VAL A 150 -11.51 -5.07 -10.04
N THR A 151 -12.06 -3.87 -9.99
CA THR A 151 -12.12 -2.94 -11.12
C THR A 151 -11.45 -1.63 -10.75
N ILE A 152 -10.44 -1.24 -11.52
CA ILE A 152 -9.75 0.05 -11.42
C ILE A 152 -10.15 0.85 -12.65
N ASN A 153 -11.03 1.84 -12.48
CA ASN A 153 -11.56 2.66 -13.57
C ASN A 153 -10.52 3.69 -14.04
N GLU A 154 -10.80 4.40 -15.15
CA GLU A 154 -9.86 5.35 -15.79
C GLU A 154 -9.31 6.44 -14.85
N GLY A 155 -10.12 6.89 -13.88
CA GLY A 155 -9.70 7.85 -12.85
C GLY A 155 -9.06 7.23 -11.61
N GLY A 156 -9.07 5.90 -11.51
CA GLY A 156 -8.58 5.13 -10.38
C GLY A 156 -7.08 4.89 -10.41
N LEU A 157 -6.44 4.97 -9.25
CA LEU A 157 -5.03 4.68 -9.05
C LEU A 157 -4.85 3.80 -7.80
N VAL A 158 -4.17 2.66 -7.97
CA VAL A 158 -3.64 1.87 -6.86
C VAL A 158 -2.12 2.02 -6.89
N THR A 159 -1.54 2.68 -5.88
CA THR A 159 -0.11 3.00 -5.89
C THR A 159 0.60 2.58 -4.61
N ALA A 160 1.78 2.01 -4.80
CA ALA A 160 2.79 1.81 -3.78
C ALA A 160 4.08 2.56 -4.10
N SER A 161 3.99 3.57 -4.96
CA SER A 161 5.16 4.27 -5.47
C SER A 161 5.80 5.15 -4.41
N GLY A 162 7.12 5.05 -4.24
CA GLY A 162 7.88 5.78 -3.22
C GLY A 162 7.52 5.40 -1.79
N ARG A 163 6.83 4.27 -1.59
CA ARG A 163 6.38 3.79 -0.27
C ARG A 163 7.12 2.54 0.20
N GLY A 164 8.19 2.18 -0.49
CA GLY A 164 9.11 1.10 -0.10
C GLY A 164 10.16 1.58 0.90
N CYS A 165 11.30 0.90 0.90
CA CYS A 165 12.37 1.11 1.87
C CYS A 165 13.19 2.37 1.52
N GLN A 166 13.61 3.17 2.51
CA GLN A 166 14.62 4.23 2.29
C GLN A 166 16.07 3.71 2.23
N GLY A 167 16.27 2.41 2.51
CA GLY A 167 17.52 1.68 2.43
C GLY A 167 17.25 0.22 2.05
N GLY A 168 18.01 -0.72 2.59
CA GLY A 168 17.83 -2.16 2.36
C GLY A 168 18.97 -2.80 1.58
N ILE A 169 18.80 -4.07 1.21
CA ILE A 169 19.82 -4.91 0.56
C ILE A 169 20.34 -4.30 -0.74
N GLY A 170 19.49 -3.54 -1.43
CA GLY A 170 19.85 -2.83 -2.65
C GLY A 170 20.59 -1.50 -2.45
N LYS A 171 20.74 -0.99 -1.23
CA LYS A 171 21.25 0.37 -1.00
C LYS A 171 22.62 0.57 -1.71
N GLY A 172 22.71 1.57 -2.57
CA GLY A 172 23.97 1.93 -3.22
C GLY A 172 24.96 2.58 -2.25
N GLU A 173 26.25 2.32 -2.48
CA GLU A 173 27.33 2.99 -1.75
C GLU A 173 27.67 4.37 -2.34
N LEU A 174 28.09 5.29 -1.47
CA LEU A 174 28.47 6.63 -1.87
C LEU A 174 29.98 6.67 -2.19
N SER A 175 30.34 6.99 -3.43
CA SER A 175 31.73 7.35 -3.76
C SER A 175 32.02 8.80 -3.31
N ARG A 176 33.22 9.05 -2.77
CA ARG A 176 33.67 10.37 -2.28
C ARG A 176 33.61 11.50 -3.33
N THR A 177 33.41 11.17 -4.60
CA THR A 177 33.33 12.11 -5.73
C THR A 177 31.90 12.56 -6.07
N GLY A 178 30.92 12.29 -5.21
CA GLY A 178 29.64 12.99 -5.21
C GLY A 178 28.53 12.40 -6.10
N ALA A 179 28.83 11.39 -6.91
CA ALA A 179 27.82 10.61 -7.61
C ALA A 179 27.56 9.31 -6.83
N SER A 180 26.39 9.19 -6.23
CA SER A 180 25.89 7.94 -5.65
C SER A 180 24.66 7.47 -6.41
N GLY A 181 24.76 6.32 -7.05
CA GLY A 181 23.62 5.60 -7.61
C GLY A 181 23.27 4.43 -6.70
N GLY A 182 22.06 4.43 -6.15
CA GLY A 182 21.46 3.21 -5.62
C GLY A 182 20.94 2.35 -6.75
N ALA A 183 21.74 1.40 -7.21
CA ALA A 183 21.30 0.35 -8.13
C ALA A 183 20.60 -0.80 -7.38
N GLY A 184 19.77 -0.45 -6.41
CA GLY A 184 19.25 -1.37 -5.42
C GLY A 184 17.99 -2.06 -5.79
N HIS A 185 17.99 -2.81 -6.89
CA HIS A 185 16.80 -3.29 -7.61
C HIS A 185 15.85 -2.16 -8.07
N GLY A 186 15.80 -1.03 -7.39
CA GLY A 186 15.11 0.19 -7.72
C GLY A 186 15.79 1.00 -8.81
N GLY A 187 16.24 0.37 -9.90
CA GLY A 187 16.44 1.00 -11.21
C GLY A 187 15.82 0.19 -12.34
N GLN A 188 15.42 -1.05 -12.05
CA GLN A 188 14.53 -1.84 -12.88
C GLN A 188 13.19 -1.82 -12.16
N GLY A 189 12.20 -1.09 -12.69
CA GLY A 189 10.82 -1.27 -12.28
C GLY A 189 10.54 -2.77 -12.20
N GLY A 190 10.07 -3.22 -11.05
CA GLY A 190 9.87 -4.62 -10.81
C GLY A 190 8.74 -5.17 -11.67
N LYS A 191 8.77 -6.48 -11.85
CA LYS A 191 8.06 -7.13 -12.94
C LYS A 191 6.63 -7.42 -12.55
N GLY A 192 5.70 -6.90 -13.35
CA GLY A 192 4.32 -7.38 -13.42
C GLY A 192 4.28 -8.85 -13.78
N TYR A 193 4.04 -9.71 -12.79
CA TYR A 193 3.67 -11.09 -13.07
C TYR A 193 2.17 -11.15 -13.36
N PHE A 194 1.78 -12.14 -14.15
CA PHE A 194 0.40 -12.47 -14.47
C PHE A 194 0.36 -13.99 -14.62
N ASN A 195 -0.66 -14.66 -14.07
CA ASN A 195 -0.79 -16.12 -14.16
C ASN A 195 0.40 -16.93 -13.58
N GLY A 196 0.94 -16.46 -12.44
CA GLY A 196 1.65 -17.31 -11.50
C GLY A 196 2.95 -18.00 -11.91
N SER A 197 3.75 -17.44 -12.82
CA SER A 197 5.09 -17.94 -13.08
C SER A 197 6.07 -17.65 -11.92
N SER A 198 6.77 -18.70 -11.49
CA SER A 198 7.80 -18.86 -10.43
C SER A 198 8.45 -17.62 -9.83
N LEU A 199 8.37 -17.55 -8.48
CA LEU A 199 8.93 -16.55 -7.55
C LEU A 199 8.51 -15.10 -7.84
N LEU A 200 7.47 -14.66 -7.15
CA LEU A 200 7.20 -13.23 -6.99
C LEU A 200 8.40 -12.60 -6.27
N PRO A 201 9.08 -11.60 -6.87
CA PRO A 201 10.03 -10.78 -6.13
C PRO A 201 9.20 -9.90 -5.18
N CYS A 202 8.93 -10.39 -3.97
CA CYS A 202 8.27 -9.60 -2.93
C CYS A 202 9.25 -8.68 -2.20
N GLU A 203 10.44 -8.47 -2.73
CA GLU A 203 11.38 -7.51 -2.17
C GLU A 203 10.77 -6.12 -2.32
N LEU A 204 10.55 -5.45 -1.18
CA LEU A 204 10.27 -4.02 -1.18
C LEU A 204 11.44 -3.31 -1.88
N GLY A 205 11.11 -2.41 -2.81
CA GLY A 205 12.11 -1.61 -3.49
C GLY A 205 12.97 -0.88 -2.48
N SER A 206 14.29 -0.97 -2.65
CA SER A 206 15.27 -0.27 -1.82
C SER A 206 15.53 1.12 -2.36
N GLY A 207 15.49 2.07 -1.45
CA GLY A 207 15.83 3.47 -1.68
C GLY A 207 17.34 3.72 -1.69
N SER A 208 17.72 4.93 -2.07
CA SER A 208 19.12 5.36 -2.15
C SER A 208 19.34 6.63 -1.34
N GLY A 209 20.56 6.87 -0.84
CA GLY A 209 20.88 8.10 -0.13
C GLY A 209 21.79 7.92 1.08
N ASN A 210 22.28 9.04 1.59
CA ASN A 210 23.17 9.07 2.75
C ASN A 210 22.36 9.14 4.05
N ALA A 211 22.75 8.36 5.07
CA ALA A 211 22.13 8.46 6.38
C ALA A 211 22.47 9.78 7.09
N THR A 212 23.61 10.40 6.76
CA THR A 212 24.16 11.62 7.38
C THR A 212 23.89 12.90 6.60
N ALA A 213 23.23 12.83 5.44
CA ALA A 213 22.74 14.00 4.70
C ALA A 213 21.23 13.84 4.48
N ASP A 214 20.48 14.95 4.42
CA ASP A 214 19.02 14.98 4.19
C ASP A 214 18.62 14.54 2.76
N GLN A 215 19.41 13.68 2.12
CA GLN A 215 19.29 13.23 0.74
C GLN A 215 19.01 11.73 0.73
N ARG A 216 17.75 11.37 1.01
CA ARG A 216 17.23 10.00 0.96
C ARG A 216 16.09 9.90 -0.05
N THR A 217 16.02 8.78 -0.75
CA THR A 217 14.91 8.38 -1.61
C THR A 217 14.34 7.08 -1.08
N SER A 218 13.04 6.91 -1.19
CA SER A 218 12.35 5.66 -0.88
C SER A 218 12.21 4.81 -2.15
N GLY A 219 12.39 3.50 -2.06
CA GLY A 219 12.05 2.61 -3.17
C GLY A 219 10.54 2.42 -3.32
N GLY A 220 10.13 1.59 -4.28
CA GLY A 220 8.72 1.24 -4.46
C GLY A 220 8.23 0.16 -3.52
N GLY A 221 6.94 0.18 -3.18
CA GLY A 221 6.30 -0.84 -2.37
C GLY A 221 5.85 -2.07 -3.18
N VAL A 222 4.99 -2.89 -2.57
CA VAL A 222 4.45 -4.11 -3.18
C VAL A 222 2.93 -4.03 -3.24
N ILE A 223 2.37 -4.36 -4.39
CA ILE A 223 0.92 -4.50 -4.60
C ILE A 223 0.64 -5.94 -4.99
N VAL A 224 -0.30 -6.57 -4.29
CA VAL A 224 -0.77 -7.94 -4.56
C VAL A 224 -2.29 -7.95 -4.59
N ILE A 225 -2.84 -8.48 -5.68
CA ILE A 225 -4.29 -8.61 -5.89
C ILE A 225 -4.58 -10.08 -6.19
N GLY A 226 -5.42 -10.72 -5.36
CA GLY A 226 -5.76 -12.14 -5.41
C GLY A 226 -4.80 -13.04 -4.61
N SER A 227 -5.12 -14.34 -4.51
CA SER A 227 -4.20 -15.37 -4.01
C SER A 227 -4.38 -16.71 -4.74
N LEU A 228 -3.56 -17.71 -4.39
CA LEU A 228 -3.67 -19.09 -4.90
C LEU A 228 -4.97 -19.77 -4.47
N GLU A 229 -5.34 -19.58 -3.21
CA GLU A 229 -6.50 -20.26 -2.61
C GLU A 229 -7.81 -19.55 -2.95
N HIS A 230 -7.75 -18.24 -3.19
CA HIS A 230 -8.91 -17.40 -3.51
C HIS A 230 -8.60 -16.54 -4.73
N ALA A 231 -8.72 -17.16 -5.90
CA ALA A 231 -8.61 -16.51 -7.20
C ALA A 231 -9.71 -15.46 -7.40
N LEU A 232 -9.35 -14.34 -8.05
CA LEU A 232 -10.32 -13.36 -8.56
C LEU A 232 -11.15 -14.01 -9.67
N SER A 233 -12.46 -13.75 -9.71
CA SER A 233 -13.28 -14.07 -10.88
C SER A 233 -13.06 -13.08 -12.03
N SER A 234 -12.68 -11.85 -11.73
CA SER A 234 -12.38 -10.83 -12.74
C SER A 234 -11.46 -9.74 -12.19
N LEU A 235 -10.42 -9.41 -12.96
CA LEU A 235 -9.57 -8.24 -12.73
C LEU A 235 -9.65 -7.32 -13.95
N ARG A 236 -10.10 -6.08 -13.76
CA ARG A 236 -10.19 -5.09 -14.84
C ARG A 236 -9.43 -3.82 -14.46
N ILE A 237 -8.40 -3.49 -15.22
CA ILE A 237 -7.57 -2.30 -15.00
C ILE A 237 -7.71 -1.38 -16.22
N LEU A 238 -8.45 -0.28 -16.05
CA LEU A 238 -8.59 0.82 -17.01
C LEU A 238 -7.78 2.05 -16.59
N GLY A 239 -7.59 2.24 -15.28
CA GLY A 239 -6.74 3.29 -14.71
C GLY A 239 -5.29 2.84 -14.59
N ALA A 240 -4.66 3.16 -13.46
CA ALA A 240 -3.25 2.89 -13.23
C ALA A 240 -2.99 2.07 -11.96
N VAL A 241 -1.95 1.24 -12.03
CA VAL A 241 -1.37 0.57 -10.86
C VAL A 241 0.14 0.74 -10.94
N THR A 242 0.73 1.37 -9.92
CA THR A 242 2.15 1.77 -9.95
C THR A 242 2.84 1.46 -8.63
N SER A 243 4.10 1.06 -8.66
CA SER A 243 4.89 0.87 -7.44
C SER A 243 6.34 1.26 -7.67
N ASP A 244 6.56 2.36 -8.36
CA ASP A 244 7.90 2.83 -8.71
C ASP A 244 8.64 3.41 -7.48
N GLY A 245 9.96 3.55 -7.55
CA GLY A 245 10.72 4.24 -6.50
C GLY A 245 10.66 5.75 -6.66
N GLU A 246 11.03 6.48 -5.60
CA GLU A 246 11.24 7.93 -5.69
C GLU A 246 12.46 8.25 -6.57
N SER A 247 12.40 9.38 -7.25
CA SER A 247 13.53 9.93 -8.00
C SER A 247 14.12 11.13 -7.26
N PHE A 248 15.45 11.19 -7.18
CA PHE A 248 16.16 12.34 -6.62
C PHE A 248 16.57 13.32 -7.72
N TYR A 249 16.20 14.59 -7.58
CA TYR A 249 16.62 15.67 -8.48
C TYR A 249 17.52 16.66 -7.73
N SER A 250 18.84 16.57 -7.97
CA SER A 250 19.80 17.62 -7.58
C SER A 250 20.12 18.50 -8.78
N GLN A 251 20.17 19.82 -8.59
CA GLN A 251 20.35 20.80 -9.67
C GLN A 251 21.66 20.70 -10.47
N ASN A 252 22.59 19.76 -10.17
CA ASN A 252 23.90 19.69 -10.85
C ASN A 252 24.47 18.28 -11.13
N GLN A 253 23.72 17.17 -10.97
CA GLN A 253 24.22 15.84 -11.33
C GLN A 253 23.12 14.91 -11.88
N SER A 254 23.52 14.02 -12.80
CA SER A 254 22.67 13.05 -13.50
C SER A 254 21.90 12.14 -12.54
N ALA A 255 20.58 12.05 -12.73
CA ALA A 255 19.64 11.35 -11.87
C ALA A 255 19.69 9.81 -12.02
N GLY A 256 19.58 9.10 -10.89
CA GLY A 256 19.20 7.69 -10.85
C GLY A 256 17.69 7.57 -10.64
N VAL A 257 17.03 6.73 -11.43
CA VAL A 257 15.58 6.49 -11.36
C VAL A 257 15.31 5.37 -10.36
N GLY A 258 14.45 5.62 -9.37
CA GLY A 258 13.91 4.62 -8.45
C GLY A 258 12.92 3.68 -9.15
N GLY A 259 13.12 2.38 -9.06
CA GLY A 259 12.22 1.34 -9.55
C GLY A 259 11.50 0.62 -8.41
N GLY A 260 10.35 0.01 -8.70
CA GLY A 260 9.74 -0.91 -7.74
C GLY A 260 8.72 -1.85 -8.38
N SER A 261 8.31 -2.86 -7.63
CA SER A 261 7.73 -4.10 -8.15
C SER A 261 6.21 -4.11 -8.07
N VAL A 262 5.53 -4.20 -9.22
CA VAL A 262 4.09 -4.45 -9.26
C VAL A 262 3.89 -5.93 -9.56
N SER A 263 3.08 -6.67 -8.80
CA SER A 263 2.76 -8.08 -9.10
C SER A 263 1.26 -8.26 -9.23
N PHE A 264 0.80 -8.75 -10.38
CA PHE A 264 -0.60 -9.11 -10.60
C PHE A 264 -0.77 -10.62 -10.59
N ARG A 265 -1.93 -11.11 -10.16
CA ARG A 265 -2.25 -12.52 -10.32
C ARG A 265 -3.73 -12.68 -10.65
N GLU A 266 -4.01 -12.76 -11.94
CA GLU A 266 -5.27 -13.27 -12.44
C GLU A 266 -5.14 -14.80 -12.58
N TRP A 267 -6.13 -15.53 -12.08
CA TRP A 267 -6.28 -16.96 -12.25
C TRP A 267 -7.63 -17.17 -12.93
N LEU A 268 -7.61 -17.73 -14.14
CA LEU A 268 -8.80 -18.19 -14.85
C LEU A 268 -9.05 -19.68 -14.55
#